data_AF-A0A432YUY8-F1
#
_entry.id   AF-A0A432YUY8-F1
#
_cell.length_a   1.000
_cell.length_b   1.000
_cell.length_c   1.000
_cell.angle_alpha   90.00
_cell.angle_beta   90.00
_cell.angle_gamma   90.00
#
_symmetry.space_group_name_H-M   'P 1'
#
loop_
_entity.id
_entity.type
_entity.pdbx_description
1 polymer ?
#
loop_
_entity_poly.entity_id
_entity_poly.type
_entity_poly.pdbx_seq_one_letter_code
_entity_poly.pdbx_strand_id
1 'polypeptide(L)'
;MNWKILLLITSVFFIAMPSEARWVEAQGTARIINGDIDKARQKAIENALQQALLTSGGNISSIQQVVDGVLQNTETQWNSQGNVDQVTIVREEVRDDRVIVRLRADIWNREGDCTRSSYKNSVTVIPFELRDRAHGTWGQIWEIGEVASERLARELGGVGSQLHIAHTLQRHAGLNNALSGLNLEELGRMARSLGLANDSQFVIFGMFDDLAMMDTSSNWFWSSDPNRHYALTLYLLDATTGQLVTRARVEDTQPWTFGRTTDVDVATAQFWNEPFGAALDSGLRDLASGVKEQVVCKPVRARIIAVDENTVQFNLGEKHGVNRGDKLKIVQPSHFTDDQGRYRQKWQVSEFEVEVSQVQQSTAVAELTKGNMLHNIQVNDWVVPVN
;
A
#
# COMPACT_ATOMS: atom_id res chain seq x y z
N MET A 1 -2.10 40.80 37.03
CA MET A 1 -2.82 40.44 35.78
C MET A 1 -4.04 39.62 36.20
N ASN A 2 -5.25 40.08 35.86
CA ASN A 2 -6.49 39.49 36.36
C ASN A 2 -6.61 38.03 35.89
N TRP A 3 -6.89 37.07 36.76
CA TRP A 3 -7.06 35.63 36.41
C TRP A 3 -8.04 35.44 35.25
N LYS A 4 -9.06 36.31 35.17
CA LYS A 4 -10.03 36.36 34.07
C LYS A 4 -9.39 36.68 32.71
N ILE A 5 -8.38 37.55 32.68
CA ILE A 5 -7.62 37.89 31.46
C ILE A 5 -6.70 36.72 31.08
N LEU A 6 -6.11 36.04 32.06
CA LEU A 6 -5.31 34.85 31.81
C LEU A 6 -6.17 33.75 31.18
N LEU A 7 -7.34 33.43 31.75
CA LEU A 7 -8.29 32.46 31.19
C LEU A 7 -8.76 32.82 29.78
N LEU A 8 -8.97 34.10 29.48
CA LEU A 8 -9.38 34.56 28.16
C LEU A 8 -8.26 34.38 27.13
N ILE A 9 -7.01 34.65 27.51
CA ILE A 9 -5.84 34.43 26.65
C ILE A 9 -5.60 32.93 26.43
N THR A 10 -5.74 32.08 27.46
CA THR A 10 -5.62 30.62 27.29
C THR A 10 -6.74 30.05 26.42
N SER A 11 -7.97 30.56 26.55
CA SER A 11 -9.11 30.11 25.75
C SER A 11 -8.97 30.48 24.26
N VAL A 12 -8.40 31.65 23.93
CA VAL A 12 -8.14 32.05 22.54
C VAL A 12 -7.01 31.21 21.91
N PHE A 13 -6.02 30.77 22.69
CA PHE A 13 -4.91 29.95 22.18
C PHE A 13 -5.31 28.49 21.87
N PHE A 14 -6.36 27.96 22.52
CA PHE A 14 -6.87 26.60 22.27
C PHE A 14 -7.80 26.49 21.05
N ILE A 15 -8.27 27.61 20.48
CA ILE A 15 -9.19 27.61 19.32
C ILE A 15 -8.42 27.68 17.98
N ALA A 16 -7.12 27.98 18.02
CA ALA A 16 -6.29 28.09 16.82
C ALA A 16 -5.70 26.74 16.35
N MET A 17 -6.48 25.66 16.37
CA MET A 17 -6.09 24.45 15.65
C MET A 17 -6.32 24.71 14.15
N PRO A 18 -5.27 24.73 13.30
CA PRO A 18 -5.48 24.76 11.86
C PRO A 18 -6.22 23.49 11.47
N SER A 19 -7.49 23.65 11.08
CA SER A 19 -8.22 22.62 10.36
C SER A 19 -7.66 22.58 8.94
N GLU A 20 -6.73 21.65 8.70
CA GLU A 20 -6.23 21.34 7.36
C GLU A 20 -7.33 20.57 6.63
N ALA A 21 -8.27 21.29 6.02
CA ALA A 21 -9.13 20.71 5.00
C ALA A 21 -8.24 20.27 3.84
N ARG A 22 -8.00 18.97 3.71
CA ARG A 22 -7.06 18.42 2.73
C ARG A 22 -7.71 18.32 1.36
N TRP A 23 -7.75 19.45 0.67
CA TRP A 23 -8.15 19.50 -0.74
C TRP A 23 -7.08 18.87 -1.62
N VAL A 24 -7.51 18.14 -2.66
CA VAL A 24 -6.63 17.53 -3.64
C VAL A 24 -6.67 18.37 -4.91
N GLU A 25 -5.54 18.97 -5.28
CA GLU A 25 -5.41 19.65 -6.56
C GLU A 25 -4.85 18.70 -7.62
N ALA A 26 -5.48 18.67 -8.78
CA ALA A 26 -5.07 17.86 -9.91
C ALA A 26 -5.25 18.62 -11.22
N GLN A 27 -4.45 18.27 -12.23
CA GLN A 27 -4.47 18.93 -13.53
C GLN A 27 -4.68 17.91 -14.65
N GLY A 28 -5.79 18.02 -15.36
CA GLY A 28 -6.10 17.20 -16.52
C GLY A 28 -5.86 17.92 -17.83
N THR A 29 -5.70 17.15 -18.90
CA THR A 29 -5.46 17.65 -20.26
C THR A 29 -6.18 16.76 -21.26
N ALA A 30 -6.76 17.34 -22.30
CA ALA A 30 -7.24 16.60 -23.46
C ALA A 30 -7.00 17.37 -24.77
N ARG A 31 -6.75 16.64 -25.86
CA ARG A 31 -6.61 17.22 -27.20
C ARG A 31 -7.95 17.68 -27.75
N ILE A 32 -7.93 18.80 -28.47
CA ILE A 32 -9.04 19.27 -29.29
C ILE A 32 -9.01 18.45 -30.58
N ILE A 33 -10.12 17.79 -30.90
CA ILE A 33 -10.24 16.96 -32.11
C ILE A 33 -11.35 17.57 -32.96
N ASN A 34 -11.06 17.87 -34.22
CA ASN A 34 -12.00 18.49 -35.17
C ASN A 34 -12.60 19.82 -34.67
N GLY A 35 -11.85 20.58 -33.85
CA GLY A 35 -12.32 21.85 -33.28
C GLY A 35 -13.34 21.73 -32.14
N ASP A 36 -13.63 20.52 -31.67
CA ASP A 36 -14.61 20.28 -30.58
C ASP A 36 -13.98 20.54 -29.20
N ILE A 37 -14.01 21.82 -28.80
CA ILE A 37 -13.45 22.29 -27.52
C ILE A 37 -14.26 21.75 -26.34
N ASP A 38 -15.59 21.68 -26.44
CA ASP A 38 -16.46 21.26 -25.33
C ASP A 38 -16.20 19.79 -24.96
N LYS A 39 -16.03 18.92 -25.95
CA LYS A 39 -15.65 17.53 -25.71
C LYS A 39 -14.24 17.39 -25.16
N ALA A 40 -13.30 18.21 -25.61
CA ALA A 40 -11.96 18.25 -25.03
C ALA A 40 -12.00 18.72 -23.57
N ARG A 41 -12.83 19.72 -23.25
CA ARG A 41 -13.05 20.20 -21.88
C ARG A 41 -13.61 19.11 -20.98
N GLN A 42 -14.65 18.40 -21.42
CA GLN A 42 -15.20 17.25 -20.68
C GLN A 42 -14.13 16.21 -20.35
N LYS A 43 -13.33 15.80 -21.35
CA LYS A 43 -12.24 14.84 -21.17
C LYS A 43 -11.11 15.37 -20.27
N ALA A 44 -10.82 16.67 -20.32
CA ALA A 44 -9.81 17.28 -19.47
C ALA A 44 -10.26 17.29 -18.00
N ILE A 45 -11.54 17.55 -17.72
CA ILE A 45 -12.12 17.44 -16.38
C ILE A 45 -12.09 15.99 -15.90
N GLU A 46 -12.52 15.04 -16.73
CA GLU A 46 -12.45 13.60 -16.42
C GLU A 46 -11.02 13.16 -16.07
N ASN A 47 -10.03 13.55 -16.89
CA ASN A 47 -8.63 13.23 -16.66
C ASN A 47 -8.10 13.83 -15.36
N ALA A 48 -8.49 15.06 -15.03
CA ALA A 48 -8.09 15.73 -13.79
C ALA A 48 -8.67 15.00 -12.55
N LEU A 49 -9.92 14.53 -12.63
CA LEU A 49 -10.56 13.77 -11.56
C LEU A 49 -9.92 12.39 -11.38
N GLN A 50 -9.61 11.69 -12.48
CA GLN A 50 -8.87 10.42 -12.44
C GLN A 50 -7.54 10.58 -11.70
N GLN A 51 -6.79 11.64 -11.98
CA GLN A 51 -5.53 11.94 -11.29
C GLN A 51 -5.71 12.23 -9.79
N ALA A 52 -6.75 13.01 -9.43
CA ALA A 52 -7.05 13.33 -8.04
C ALA A 52 -7.39 12.06 -7.23
N LEU A 53 -8.21 11.18 -7.80
CA LEU A 53 -8.63 9.92 -7.19
C LEU A 53 -7.46 8.94 -7.03
N LEU A 54 -6.62 8.77 -8.06
CA LEU A 54 -5.42 7.91 -7.97
C LEU A 54 -4.42 8.36 -6.91
N THR A 55 -4.27 9.67 -6.72
CA THR A 55 -3.38 10.24 -5.71
C THR A 55 -3.94 10.07 -4.30
N SER A 56 -5.27 10.09 -4.18
CA SER A 56 -5.98 10.05 -2.90
C SER A 56 -6.42 8.65 -2.48
N GLY A 57 -6.24 7.65 -3.36
CA GLY A 57 -6.68 6.28 -3.15
C GLY A 57 -8.19 6.10 -3.27
N GLY A 58 -8.89 7.00 -3.99
CA GLY A 58 -10.31 6.89 -4.28
C GLY A 58 -10.58 6.06 -5.56
N ASN A 59 -11.80 5.54 -5.69
CA ASN A 59 -12.21 4.72 -6.83
C ASN A 59 -12.56 5.55 -8.08
N ILE A 60 -12.24 5.03 -9.27
CA ILE A 60 -12.41 5.67 -10.59
C ILE A 60 -13.81 5.41 -11.19
N SER A 61 -14.57 4.44 -10.66
CA SER A 61 -15.84 3.97 -11.27
C SER A 61 -16.96 5.03 -11.36
N SER A 62 -16.90 6.12 -10.59
CA SER A 62 -17.99 7.11 -10.48
C SER A 62 -17.71 8.46 -11.16
N ILE A 63 -16.69 8.56 -12.01
CA ILE A 63 -16.23 9.86 -12.55
C ILE A 63 -17.24 10.50 -13.50
N GLN A 64 -17.94 9.71 -14.33
CA GLN A 64 -18.83 10.27 -15.36
C GLN A 64 -19.96 11.12 -14.75
N GLN A 65 -20.58 10.66 -13.66
CA GLN A 65 -21.62 11.42 -12.95
C GLN A 65 -21.09 12.74 -12.38
N VAL A 66 -19.84 12.74 -11.88
CA VAL A 66 -19.17 13.94 -11.35
C VAL A 66 -18.83 14.92 -12.47
N VAL A 67 -18.33 14.42 -13.61
CA VAL A 67 -18.02 15.24 -14.80
C VAL A 67 -19.26 15.94 -15.31
N ASP A 68 -20.38 15.21 -15.44
CA ASP A 68 -21.65 15.77 -15.91
C ASP A 68 -22.17 16.86 -14.93
N GLY A 69 -22.01 16.66 -13.62
CA GLY A 69 -22.34 17.66 -12.60
C GLY A 69 -21.48 18.92 -12.66
N VAL A 70 -20.17 18.79 -12.91
CA VAL A 70 -19.23 19.92 -13.07
C VAL A 70 -19.53 20.73 -14.34
N LEU A 71 -20.00 20.06 -15.42
CA LEU A 71 -20.33 20.73 -16.68
C LEU A 71 -21.66 21.51 -16.64
N GLN A 72 -22.61 21.10 -15.80
CA GLN A 72 -23.97 21.65 -15.79
C GLN A 72 -24.17 22.86 -14.85
N ASN A 73 -23.33 23.05 -13.82
CA ASN A 73 -23.53 24.10 -12.81
C ASN A 73 -22.27 24.95 -12.54
N THR A 74 -22.37 26.26 -12.76
CA THR A 74 -21.32 27.25 -12.46
C THR A 74 -21.27 27.65 -10.98
N GLU A 75 -22.25 27.23 -10.18
CA GLU A 75 -22.30 27.49 -8.73
C GLU A 75 -22.09 26.19 -7.94
N THR A 76 -21.06 26.25 -7.10
CA THR A 76 -20.49 25.20 -6.26
C THR A 76 -21.48 24.65 -5.23
N GLN A 77 -21.84 23.36 -5.35
CA GLN A 77 -22.02 22.35 -4.28
C GLN A 77 -22.83 21.19 -4.87
N TRP A 78 -22.19 20.05 -5.11
CA TRP A 78 -22.89 18.85 -5.55
C TRP A 78 -22.45 17.64 -4.72
N ASN A 79 -23.37 17.12 -3.91
CA ASN A 79 -23.15 15.91 -3.12
C ASN A 79 -23.38 14.69 -4.02
N SER A 80 -22.30 14.01 -4.40
CA SER A 80 -22.35 12.74 -5.15
C SER A 80 -22.44 11.53 -4.21
N GLN A 81 -23.06 10.44 -4.67
CA GLN A 81 -22.78 9.12 -4.14
C GLN A 81 -21.40 8.68 -4.68
N GLY A 82 -20.38 8.75 -3.84
CA GLY A 82 -18.99 8.38 -4.18
C GLY A 82 -17.97 9.10 -3.30
N ASN A 83 -16.67 8.89 -3.56
CA ASN A 83 -15.58 9.46 -2.75
C ASN A 83 -15.32 10.97 -2.99
N VAL A 84 -16.05 11.64 -3.90
CA VAL A 84 -15.84 13.05 -4.26
C VAL A 84 -17.04 13.89 -3.83
N ASP A 85 -16.81 14.80 -2.89
CA ASP A 85 -17.85 15.64 -2.28
C ASP A 85 -17.96 17.02 -2.93
N GLN A 86 -16.85 17.59 -3.41
CA GLN A 86 -16.87 18.87 -4.11
C GLN A 86 -15.77 18.93 -5.16
N VAL A 87 -16.03 19.54 -6.31
CA VAL A 87 -15.03 19.83 -7.34
C VAL A 87 -15.15 21.28 -7.77
N THR A 88 -14.03 21.99 -7.82
CA THR A 88 -13.96 23.37 -8.29
C THR A 88 -12.87 23.50 -9.34
N ILE A 89 -13.18 24.09 -10.50
CA ILE A 89 -12.18 24.43 -11.51
C ILE A 89 -11.44 25.69 -11.04
N VAL A 90 -10.14 25.56 -10.79
CA VAL A 90 -9.27 26.65 -10.33
C VAL A 90 -8.68 27.40 -11.53
N ARG A 91 -8.39 26.68 -12.62
CA ARG A 91 -7.85 27.24 -13.85
C ARG A 91 -8.29 26.40 -15.05
N GLU A 92 -8.63 27.06 -16.13
CA GLU A 92 -8.88 26.46 -17.43
C GLU A 92 -8.14 27.27 -18.49
N GLU A 93 -7.39 26.61 -19.36
CA GLU A 93 -6.68 27.26 -20.46
C GLU A 93 -6.66 26.37 -21.70
N VAL A 94 -6.66 27.02 -22.87
CA VAL A 94 -6.44 26.35 -24.15
C VAL A 94 -5.04 26.67 -24.63
N ARG A 95 -4.22 25.64 -24.82
CA ARG A 95 -2.82 25.80 -25.23
C ARG A 95 -2.40 24.61 -26.10
N ASP A 96 -1.71 24.90 -27.20
CA ASP A 96 -1.11 23.88 -28.09
C ASP A 96 -2.13 22.79 -28.53
N ASP A 97 -3.32 23.23 -28.97
CA ASP A 97 -4.44 22.37 -29.41
C ASP A 97 -4.95 21.40 -28.32
N ARG A 98 -4.81 21.80 -27.05
CA ARG A 98 -5.28 21.06 -25.88
C ARG A 98 -6.04 21.97 -24.92
N VAL A 99 -7.05 21.41 -24.28
CA VAL A 99 -7.70 22.01 -23.09
C VAL A 99 -6.98 21.49 -21.86
N ILE A 100 -6.55 22.39 -20.99
CA ILE A 100 -5.87 22.10 -19.72
C ILE A 100 -6.76 22.62 -18.60
N VAL A 101 -7.15 21.73 -17.69
CA VAL A 101 -8.02 22.04 -16.55
C VAL A 101 -7.27 21.72 -15.26
N ARG A 102 -7.16 22.69 -14.36
CA ARG A 102 -6.73 22.47 -12.98
C ARG A 102 -7.95 22.55 -12.08
N LEU A 103 -8.19 21.48 -11.34
CA LEU A 103 -9.28 21.41 -10.37
C LEU A 103 -8.76 21.23 -8.96
N ARG A 104 -9.61 21.58 -8.02
CA ARG A 104 -9.51 21.28 -6.60
C ARG A 104 -10.71 20.42 -6.24
N ALA A 105 -10.45 19.22 -5.71
CA ALA A 105 -11.47 18.29 -5.28
C ALA A 105 -11.41 18.06 -3.77
N ASP A 106 -12.57 18.03 -3.12
CA ASP A 106 -12.74 17.45 -1.79
C ASP A 106 -13.01 15.96 -1.96
N ILE A 107 -12.07 15.13 -1.54
CA ILE A 107 -12.15 13.68 -1.69
C ILE A 107 -12.16 13.07 -0.29
N TRP A 108 -13.32 12.59 0.12
CA TRP A 108 -13.48 11.85 1.37
C TRP A 108 -13.41 10.36 1.08
N ASN A 109 -12.45 9.69 1.71
CA ASN A 109 -12.50 8.24 1.83
C ASN A 109 -13.44 7.92 2.99
N ARG A 110 -14.73 7.77 2.71
CA ARG A 110 -15.70 7.37 3.72
C ARG A 110 -15.29 5.99 4.26
N GLU A 111 -15.13 5.87 5.57
CA GLU A 111 -14.93 4.57 6.23
C GLU A 111 -16.07 3.64 5.78
N GLY A 112 -15.75 2.61 4.99
CA GLY A 112 -16.73 1.69 4.40
C GLY A 112 -16.68 1.59 2.87
N ASP A 113 -16.14 2.58 2.15
CA ASP A 113 -15.98 2.54 0.67
C ASP A 113 -14.70 1.80 0.25
N CYS A 114 -14.42 0.66 0.89
CA CYS A 114 -13.40 -0.27 0.44
C CYS A 114 -13.90 -1.01 -0.81
N THR A 115 -13.83 -0.33 -1.95
CA THR A 115 -14.13 -0.94 -3.25
C THR A 115 -12.98 -1.87 -3.60
N ARG A 116 -13.15 -3.13 -3.25
CA ARG A 116 -12.19 -4.20 -3.53
C ARG A 116 -11.91 -4.22 -5.02
N SER A 117 -10.64 -4.08 -5.39
CA SER A 117 -10.22 -4.29 -6.77
C SER A 117 -10.58 -5.72 -7.17
N SER A 118 -10.92 -5.92 -8.45
CA SER A 118 -11.01 -7.27 -9.03
C SER A 118 -9.65 -7.98 -8.99
N TYR A 119 -8.56 -7.22 -8.89
CA TYR A 119 -7.21 -7.74 -8.78
C TYR A 119 -6.75 -7.84 -7.32
N LYS A 120 -5.83 -8.78 -7.08
CA LYS A 120 -5.21 -9.00 -5.77
C LYS A 120 -3.96 -8.13 -5.62
N ASN A 121 -3.79 -7.54 -4.44
CA ASN A 121 -2.54 -6.90 -4.08
C ASN A 121 -1.47 -7.96 -3.78
N SER A 122 -0.30 -7.81 -4.40
CA SER A 122 0.85 -8.70 -4.19
C SER A 122 1.69 -8.23 -3.02
N VAL A 123 1.94 -9.14 -2.07
CA VAL A 123 2.71 -8.90 -0.84
C VAL A 123 3.88 -9.88 -0.78
N THR A 124 5.09 -9.36 -0.60
CA THR A 124 6.27 -10.18 -0.26
C THR A 124 6.47 -10.15 1.25
N VAL A 125 6.52 -11.31 1.88
CA VAL A 125 7.00 -11.43 3.27
C VAL A 125 8.48 -11.77 3.21
N ILE A 126 9.30 -11.18 4.07
CA ILE A 126 10.74 -11.46 4.18
C ILE A 126 11.00 -12.24 5.47
N PRO A 127 11.99 -13.17 5.53
CA PRO A 127 12.29 -13.89 6.76
C PRO A 127 12.53 -12.94 7.93
N PHE A 128 11.88 -13.17 9.07
CA PHE A 128 12.02 -12.28 10.21
C PHE A 128 13.39 -12.46 10.84
N GLU A 129 13.94 -11.36 11.34
CA GLU A 129 15.25 -11.34 11.99
C GLU A 129 15.09 -11.29 13.51
N LEU A 130 16.13 -11.74 14.21
CA LEU A 130 16.25 -11.56 15.66
C LEU A 130 17.16 -10.36 15.90
N ARG A 131 16.70 -9.43 16.75
CA ARG A 131 17.52 -8.28 17.15
C ARG A 131 18.75 -8.73 17.92
N ASP A 132 18.55 -9.65 18.87
CA ASP A 132 19.61 -10.32 19.60
C ASP A 132 19.57 -11.83 19.32
N ARG A 133 20.60 -12.32 18.61
CA ARG A 133 20.75 -13.75 18.29
C ARG A 133 21.01 -14.59 19.54
N ALA A 134 21.55 -14.01 20.62
CA ALA A 134 21.77 -14.70 21.88
C ALA A 134 20.46 -15.13 22.54
N HIS A 135 19.35 -14.41 22.28
CA HIS A 135 18.03 -14.79 22.78
C HIS A 135 17.54 -16.13 22.22
N GLY A 136 18.08 -16.62 21.10
CA GLY A 136 17.75 -17.94 20.52
C GLY A 136 18.42 -19.12 21.22
N THR A 137 19.40 -18.89 22.11
CA THR A 137 20.23 -19.95 22.70
C THR A 137 19.42 -20.97 23.49
N TRP A 138 18.46 -20.50 24.31
CA TRP A 138 17.60 -21.40 25.07
C TRP A 138 16.58 -22.05 24.16
N GLY A 139 16.66 -23.38 24.03
CA GLY A 139 15.85 -24.15 23.08
C GLY A 139 16.37 -24.16 21.65
N GLN A 140 17.51 -23.52 21.35
CA GLN A 140 18.11 -23.45 20.01
C GLN A 140 17.17 -22.89 18.91
N ILE A 141 16.33 -21.92 19.25
CA ILE A 141 15.23 -21.45 18.39
C ILE A 141 15.62 -20.36 17.37
N TRP A 142 16.85 -20.37 16.84
CA TRP A 142 17.31 -19.32 15.92
C TRP A 142 16.49 -19.21 14.62
N GLU A 143 15.82 -20.30 14.23
CA GLU A 143 14.97 -20.39 13.04
C GLU A 143 13.55 -19.85 13.25
N ILE A 144 13.19 -19.43 14.48
CA ILE A 144 11.84 -18.94 14.78
C ILE A 144 11.44 -17.75 13.90
N GLY A 145 12.40 -16.92 13.49
CA GLY A 145 12.19 -15.81 12.56
C GLY A 145 11.65 -16.26 11.19
N GLU A 146 12.29 -17.27 10.61
CA GLU A 146 11.90 -17.83 9.32
C GLU A 146 10.54 -18.51 9.43
N VAL A 147 10.37 -19.41 10.41
CA VAL A 147 9.11 -20.15 10.59
C VAL A 147 7.94 -19.22 10.90
N ALA A 148 8.12 -18.19 11.72
CA ALA A 148 7.07 -17.21 12.00
C ALA A 148 6.68 -16.41 10.74
N SER A 149 7.65 -16.04 9.91
CA SER A 149 7.39 -15.32 8.66
C SER A 149 6.62 -16.18 7.65
N GLU A 150 6.92 -17.47 7.56
CA GLU A 150 6.17 -18.40 6.71
C GLU A 150 4.74 -18.61 7.22
N ARG A 151 4.57 -18.68 8.54
CA ARG A 151 3.23 -18.74 9.16
C ARG A 151 2.42 -17.50 8.83
N LEU A 152 3.00 -16.31 9.00
CA LEU A 152 2.34 -15.07 8.59
C LEU A 152 1.97 -15.10 7.11
N ALA A 153 2.87 -15.56 6.23
CA ALA A 153 2.61 -15.68 4.80
C ALA A 153 1.43 -16.63 4.50
N ARG A 154 1.33 -17.76 5.20
CA ARG A 154 0.18 -18.69 5.09
C ARG A 154 -1.12 -18.07 5.58
N GLU A 155 -1.09 -17.36 6.71
CA GLU A 155 -2.25 -16.65 7.25
C GLU A 155 -2.74 -15.55 6.28
N LEU A 156 -1.81 -14.82 5.65
CA LEU A 156 -2.12 -13.81 4.64
C LEU A 156 -2.66 -14.42 3.33
N GLY A 157 -2.10 -15.54 2.89
CA GLY A 157 -2.41 -16.22 1.62
C GLY A 157 -3.51 -17.29 1.69
N GLY A 158 -4.19 -17.45 2.82
CA GLY A 158 -5.22 -18.47 3.03
C GLY A 158 -6.37 -18.44 2.01
N VAL A 159 -7.18 -19.49 1.99
CA VAL A 159 -8.31 -19.66 1.06
C VAL A 159 -9.24 -18.42 1.10
N GLY A 160 -9.57 -17.89 -0.07
CA GLY A 160 -10.42 -16.70 -0.21
C GLY A 160 -9.68 -15.37 -0.02
N SER A 161 -8.37 -15.39 0.22
CA SER A 161 -7.57 -14.17 0.36
C SER A 161 -7.61 -13.30 -0.91
N GLN A 162 -7.78 -12.01 -0.67
CA GLN A 162 -7.66 -10.93 -1.66
C GLN A 162 -6.21 -10.48 -1.87
N LEU A 163 -5.26 -11.17 -1.25
CA LEU A 163 -3.83 -10.94 -1.39
C LEU A 163 -3.21 -12.07 -2.20
N HIS A 164 -2.24 -11.73 -3.04
CA HIS A 164 -1.30 -12.68 -3.60
C HIS A 164 -0.02 -12.62 -2.78
N ILE A 165 0.44 -13.74 -2.24
CA ILE A 165 1.70 -13.79 -1.50
C ILE A 165 2.79 -14.26 -2.44
N ALA A 166 3.74 -13.37 -2.73
CA ALA A 166 4.93 -13.72 -3.48
C ALA A 166 5.90 -14.43 -2.53
N HIS A 167 6.50 -15.54 -3.00
CA HIS A 167 7.37 -16.35 -2.18
C HIS A 167 8.69 -15.64 -1.86
N THR A 168 9.10 -15.87 -0.61
CA THR A 168 10.28 -15.39 0.08
C THR A 168 11.59 -15.69 -0.66
N LEU A 169 12.45 -14.68 -0.74
CA LEU A 169 13.88 -14.89 -0.89
C LEU A 169 14.38 -15.70 0.31
N GLN A 170 15.13 -16.78 0.08
CA GLN A 170 15.80 -17.58 1.13
C GLN A 170 16.94 -16.82 1.83
N ARG A 171 16.95 -15.48 1.79
CA ARG A 171 18.03 -14.67 2.36
C ARG A 171 17.44 -13.56 3.21
N HIS A 172 18.03 -13.38 4.39
CA HIS A 172 17.79 -12.23 5.24
C HIS A 172 18.06 -10.94 4.46
N ALA A 173 17.20 -9.94 4.65
CA ALA A 173 17.33 -8.66 3.96
C ALA A 173 18.33 -7.72 4.65
N GLY A 174 18.77 -8.02 5.87
CA GLY A 174 19.65 -7.15 6.65
C GLY A 174 18.87 -6.07 7.40
N LEU A 175 17.68 -6.42 7.89
CA LEU A 175 16.77 -5.52 8.60
C LEU A 175 17.42 -4.92 9.85
N ASN A 176 18.24 -5.69 10.57
CA ASN A 176 19.00 -5.20 11.72
C ASN A 176 19.87 -3.97 11.38
N ASN A 177 20.55 -4.01 10.22
CA ASN A 177 21.39 -2.90 9.78
C ASN A 177 20.55 -1.70 9.34
N ALA A 178 19.43 -1.93 8.64
CA ALA A 178 18.54 -0.86 8.18
C ALA A 178 17.84 -0.12 9.35
N LEU A 179 17.49 -0.85 10.41
CA LEU A 179 16.86 -0.28 11.60
C LEU A 179 17.86 0.29 12.61
N SER A 180 19.16 0.09 12.40
CA SER A 180 20.19 0.72 13.23
C SER A 180 20.12 2.23 13.05
N GLY A 181 19.67 2.95 14.09
CA GLY A 181 19.40 4.38 14.02
C GLY A 181 18.05 4.78 13.41
N LEU A 182 17.11 3.84 13.23
CA LEU A 182 15.76 4.08 12.68
C LEU A 182 15.75 4.72 11.29
N ASN A 183 16.65 4.29 10.39
CA ASN A 183 16.70 4.83 9.03
C ASN A 183 15.58 4.25 8.14
N LEU A 184 14.39 4.86 8.23
CA LEU A 184 13.23 4.50 7.40
C LEU A 184 13.46 4.71 5.90
N GLU A 185 14.40 5.58 5.52
CA GLU A 185 14.74 5.77 4.10
C GLU A 185 15.41 4.53 3.51
N GLU A 186 16.34 3.93 4.26
CA GLU A 186 17.01 2.70 3.85
C GLU A 186 16.02 1.53 3.78
N LEU A 187 15.12 1.41 4.77
CA LEU A 187 14.06 0.41 4.74
C LEU A 187 13.15 0.58 3.51
N GLY A 188 12.83 1.83 3.15
CA GLY A 188 12.09 2.16 1.93
C GLY A 188 12.83 1.79 0.64
N ARG A 189 14.15 1.98 0.59
CA ARG A 189 14.99 1.53 -0.55
C ARG A 189 14.98 0.01 -0.68
N MET A 190 15.13 -0.70 0.43
CA MET A 190 15.06 -2.16 0.47
C MET A 190 13.68 -2.65 0.01
N ALA A 191 12.60 -2.05 0.51
CA ALA A 191 11.24 -2.39 0.08
C ALA A 191 11.06 -2.23 -1.43
N ARG A 192 11.54 -1.14 -2.03
CA ARG A 192 11.48 -0.94 -3.48
C ARG A 192 12.25 -2.01 -4.25
N SER A 193 13.47 -2.33 -3.82
CA SER A 193 14.29 -3.37 -4.46
C SER A 193 13.63 -4.76 -4.37
N LEU A 194 13.09 -5.11 -3.20
CA LEU A 194 12.48 -6.40 -2.95
C LEU A 194 11.14 -6.54 -3.66
N GLY A 195 10.30 -5.50 -3.65
CA GLY A 195 9.05 -5.50 -4.40
C GLY A 195 9.28 -5.60 -5.90
N LEU A 196 10.29 -4.92 -6.43
CA LEU A 196 10.68 -5.04 -7.84
C LEU A 196 11.11 -6.48 -8.19
N ALA A 197 11.93 -7.11 -7.34
CA ALA A 197 12.41 -8.47 -7.57
C ALA A 197 11.33 -9.55 -7.46
N ASN A 198 10.25 -9.27 -6.73
CA ASN A 198 9.17 -10.23 -6.43
C ASN A 198 7.81 -9.82 -7.03
N ASP A 199 7.80 -8.83 -7.94
CA ASP A 199 6.58 -8.25 -8.53
C ASP A 199 5.48 -7.97 -7.49
N SER A 200 5.89 -7.41 -6.35
CA SER A 200 5.02 -7.14 -5.21
C SER A 200 4.86 -5.65 -4.97
N GLN A 201 3.63 -5.25 -4.67
CA GLN A 201 3.29 -3.86 -4.35
C GLN A 201 3.59 -3.52 -2.89
N PHE A 202 3.65 -4.53 -2.02
CA PHE A 202 3.97 -4.37 -0.62
C PHE A 202 5.06 -5.35 -0.19
N VAL A 203 5.89 -4.91 0.76
CA VAL A 203 6.90 -5.74 1.41
C VAL A 203 6.69 -5.69 2.92
N ILE A 204 6.74 -6.87 3.55
CA ILE A 204 6.66 -7.04 5.00
C ILE A 204 8.02 -7.45 5.52
N PHE A 205 8.51 -6.67 6.46
CA PHE A 205 9.66 -7.00 7.30
C PHE A 205 9.18 -7.28 8.73
N GLY A 206 9.86 -8.19 9.42
CA GLY A 206 9.59 -8.49 10.82
C GLY A 206 10.87 -8.62 11.63
N MET A 207 10.82 -8.15 12.87
CA MET A 207 11.92 -8.21 13.82
C MET A 207 11.41 -8.72 15.16
N PHE A 208 11.99 -9.81 15.65
CA PHE A 208 11.88 -10.17 17.06
C PHE A 208 12.79 -9.24 17.87
N ASP A 209 12.19 -8.23 18.48
CA ASP A 209 12.89 -7.28 19.35
C ASP A 209 13.27 -7.92 20.69
N ASP A 210 12.48 -8.88 21.17
CA ASP A 210 12.77 -9.67 22.34
C ASP A 210 12.31 -11.13 22.18
N LEU A 211 13.09 -12.05 22.76
CA LEU A 211 12.87 -13.50 22.86
C LEU A 211 13.49 -14.06 24.16
N ALA A 212 13.76 -13.19 25.14
CA ALA A 212 14.50 -13.53 26.34
C ALA A 212 13.73 -14.45 27.29
N MET A 213 14.49 -15.32 27.96
CA MET A 213 13.98 -16.09 29.10
C MET A 213 13.93 -15.19 30.34
N MET A 214 12.81 -15.25 31.06
CA MET A 214 12.59 -14.57 32.32
C MET A 214 12.71 -15.57 33.49
N ASP A 215 13.15 -15.08 34.65
CA ASP A 215 13.13 -15.83 35.91
C ASP A 215 13.81 -17.21 35.86
N THR A 216 14.95 -17.32 35.16
CA THR A 216 15.70 -18.59 35.03
C THR A 216 16.33 -19.07 36.34
N SER A 217 16.32 -18.24 37.39
CA SER A 217 16.86 -18.48 38.73
C SER A 217 15.86 -19.19 39.65
N SER A 218 15.43 -20.41 39.30
CA SER A 218 14.66 -21.23 40.25
C SER A 218 15.57 -22.16 41.05
N ASN A 219 15.39 -22.15 42.37
CA ASN A 219 15.97 -23.13 43.29
C ASN A 219 15.37 -24.51 42.97
N TRP A 220 16.23 -25.53 42.87
CA TRP A 220 15.94 -26.92 42.49
C TRP A 220 14.77 -27.63 43.22
N PHE A 221 14.18 -27.01 44.24
CA PHE A 221 13.16 -27.59 45.11
C PHE A 221 11.71 -27.16 44.77
N TRP A 222 11.52 -26.09 43.98
CA TRP A 222 10.20 -25.63 43.52
C TRP A 222 10.32 -25.23 42.03
N SER A 223 10.21 -26.18 41.10
CA SER A 223 10.32 -25.87 39.68
C SER A 223 8.96 -25.49 39.09
N SER A 224 8.66 -24.19 39.04
CA SER A 224 7.79 -23.67 38.00
C SER A 224 8.58 -23.58 36.70
N ASP A 225 7.91 -23.81 35.57
CA ASP A 225 8.49 -23.52 34.27
C ASP A 225 8.88 -22.04 34.20
N PRO A 226 10.09 -21.71 33.69
CA PRO A 226 10.48 -20.32 33.50
C PRO A 226 9.57 -19.68 32.46
N ASN A 227 9.37 -18.37 32.55
CA ASN A 227 8.65 -17.65 31.52
C ASN A 227 9.59 -17.26 30.38
N ARG A 228 9.04 -17.12 29.17
CA ARG A 228 9.73 -16.53 28.04
C ARG A 228 8.89 -15.39 27.49
N HIS A 229 9.53 -14.25 27.31
CA HIS A 229 8.90 -13.10 26.64
C HIS A 229 9.18 -13.19 25.15
N TYR A 230 8.21 -12.79 24.33
CA TYR A 230 8.49 -12.41 22.95
C TYR A 230 7.95 -11.02 22.68
N ALA A 231 8.63 -10.33 21.76
CA ALA A 231 8.06 -9.17 21.13
C ALA A 231 8.45 -9.06 19.65
N LEU A 232 7.44 -9.05 18.79
CA LEU A 232 7.58 -9.04 17.34
C LEU A 232 7.03 -7.73 16.77
N THR A 233 7.90 -6.96 16.11
CA THR A 233 7.49 -5.76 15.36
C THR A 233 7.49 -6.03 13.86
N LEU A 234 6.37 -5.72 13.21
CA LEU A 234 6.15 -5.79 11.78
C LEU A 234 6.21 -4.40 11.15
N TYR A 235 6.86 -4.30 9.99
CA TYR A 235 6.87 -3.11 9.12
C TYR A 235 6.28 -3.47 7.76
N LEU A 236 5.15 -2.85 7.41
CA LEU A 236 4.53 -2.96 6.09
C LEU A 236 4.90 -1.72 5.28
N LEU A 237 5.58 -1.91 4.15
CA LEU A 237 5.96 -0.82 3.25
C LEU A 237 5.28 -0.97 1.89
N ASP A 238 4.92 0.17 1.32
CA ASP A 238 4.57 0.29 -0.08
C ASP A 238 5.87 0.20 -0.89
N ALA A 239 6.00 -0.85 -1.69
CA ALA A 239 7.22 -1.15 -2.45
C ALA A 239 7.39 -0.28 -3.69
N THR A 240 6.44 0.60 -3.97
CA THR A 240 6.50 1.52 -5.09
C THR A 240 7.12 2.85 -4.65
N THR A 241 6.63 3.36 -3.53
CA THR A 241 7.05 4.63 -2.95
C THR A 241 8.17 4.45 -1.92
N GLY A 242 8.29 3.27 -1.33
CA GLY A 242 9.14 2.99 -0.17
C GLY A 242 8.62 3.60 1.13
N GLN A 243 7.36 4.03 1.18
CA GLN A 243 6.76 4.59 2.39
C GLN A 243 6.31 3.50 3.35
N LEU A 244 6.44 3.77 4.64
CA LEU A 244 5.85 2.95 5.70
C LEU A 244 4.33 3.11 5.66
N VAL A 245 3.62 2.01 5.42
CA VAL A 245 2.15 1.96 5.48
C VAL A 245 1.72 1.81 6.94
N THR A 246 2.30 0.85 7.64
CA THR A 246 2.06 0.67 9.07
C THR A 246 3.24 -0.01 9.76
N ARG A 247 3.34 0.24 11.07
CA ARG A 247 4.21 -0.46 12.01
C ARG A 247 3.32 -1.02 13.11
N ALA A 248 3.34 -2.33 13.30
CA ALA A 248 2.54 -3.02 14.29
C ALA A 248 3.42 -3.88 15.18
N ARG A 249 3.00 -4.09 16.44
CA ARG A 249 3.74 -4.88 17.42
C ARG A 249 2.78 -5.78 18.18
N VAL A 250 3.22 -7.02 18.39
CA VAL A 250 2.60 -7.97 19.31
C VAL A 250 3.67 -8.45 20.28
N GLU A 251 3.30 -8.62 21.54
CA GLU A 251 4.19 -9.08 22.59
C GLU A 251 3.39 -9.80 23.66
N ASP A 252 3.99 -10.83 24.25
CA ASP A 252 3.39 -11.59 25.34
C ASP A 252 4.46 -12.34 26.13
N THR A 253 4.11 -12.81 27.32
CA THR A 253 4.97 -13.60 28.19
C THR A 253 4.26 -14.88 28.56
N GLN A 254 4.85 -16.02 28.20
CA GLN A 254 4.25 -17.33 28.40
C GLN A 254 5.21 -18.29 29.11
N PRO A 255 4.69 -19.29 29.83
CA PRO A 255 5.51 -20.38 30.35
C PRO A 255 6.27 -21.10 29.23
N TRP A 256 7.54 -21.36 29.45
CA TRP A 256 8.39 -22.16 28.58
C TRP A 256 8.46 -23.59 29.10
N THR A 257 7.58 -24.43 28.56
CA THR A 257 7.32 -25.81 29.01
C THR A 257 8.33 -26.83 28.47
N PHE A 258 9.27 -26.42 27.62
CA PHE A 258 10.33 -27.29 27.14
C PHE A 258 11.46 -27.43 28.18
N GLY A 259 12.04 -28.63 28.24
CA GLY A 259 13.18 -28.93 29.11
C GLY A 259 14.36 -27.99 28.85
N ARG A 260 15.14 -27.71 29.90
CA ARG A 260 16.26 -26.74 29.85
C ARG A 260 17.34 -27.07 28.81
N THR A 261 17.51 -28.35 28.50
CA THR A 261 18.52 -28.87 27.56
C THR A 261 17.88 -29.38 26.27
N THR A 262 16.59 -29.12 26.05
CA THR A 262 15.88 -29.59 24.87
C THR A 262 16.18 -28.68 23.69
N ASP A 263 16.55 -29.27 22.56
CA ASP A 263 16.60 -28.58 21.27
C ASP A 263 15.19 -28.59 20.70
N VAL A 264 14.58 -27.40 20.58
CA VAL A 264 13.17 -27.25 20.24
C VAL A 264 13.03 -26.99 18.75
N ASP A 265 12.40 -27.93 18.05
CA ASP A 265 12.06 -27.75 16.65
C ASP A 265 10.82 -26.86 16.51
N VAL A 266 11.07 -25.58 16.20
CA VAL A 266 10.05 -24.54 16.02
C VAL A 266 9.18 -24.75 14.77
N ALA A 267 9.54 -25.64 13.84
CA ALA A 267 8.70 -25.96 12.68
C ALA A 267 7.57 -26.94 13.01
N THR A 268 7.69 -27.70 14.10
CA THR A 268 6.75 -28.77 14.47
C THR A 268 5.44 -28.25 15.06
N ALA A 269 4.35 -28.99 14.86
CA ALA A 269 3.08 -28.70 15.52
C ALA A 269 3.17 -28.74 17.06
N GLN A 270 4.10 -29.50 17.63
CA GLN A 270 4.34 -29.54 19.07
C GLN A 270 4.67 -28.14 19.61
N PHE A 271 5.62 -27.44 18.98
CA PHE A 271 5.97 -26.07 19.39
C PHE A 271 4.77 -25.13 19.41
N TRP A 272 3.96 -25.16 18.36
CA TRP A 272 2.83 -24.24 18.19
C TRP A 272 1.60 -24.60 19.03
N ASN A 273 1.58 -25.78 19.65
CA ASN A 273 0.53 -26.19 20.60
C ASN A 273 0.91 -25.90 22.07
N GLU A 274 2.19 -25.62 22.36
CA GLU A 274 2.64 -25.21 23.69
C GLU A 274 2.28 -23.73 23.96
N PRO A 275 2.18 -23.29 25.23
CA PRO A 275 1.72 -21.95 25.59
C PRO A 275 2.41 -20.80 24.83
N PHE A 276 3.75 -20.83 24.75
CA PHE A 276 4.53 -19.83 24.03
C PHE A 276 4.23 -19.82 22.53
N GLY A 277 4.24 -20.98 21.88
CA GLY A 277 3.99 -21.07 20.44
C GLY A 277 2.55 -20.68 20.10
N ALA A 278 1.57 -21.07 20.91
CA ALA A 278 0.16 -20.72 20.72
C ALA A 278 -0.09 -19.21 20.84
N ALA A 279 0.54 -18.54 21.82
CA ALA A 279 0.45 -17.08 21.96
C ALA A 279 1.07 -16.36 20.77
N LEU A 280 2.26 -16.80 20.33
CA LEU A 280 2.90 -16.26 19.13
C LEU A 280 2.05 -16.48 17.88
N ASP A 281 1.42 -17.64 17.71
CA ASP A 281 0.50 -17.94 16.59
C ASP A 281 -0.69 -16.96 16.58
N SER A 282 -1.27 -16.69 17.75
CA SER A 282 -2.34 -15.70 17.92
C SER A 282 -1.87 -14.30 17.51
N GLY A 283 -0.69 -13.87 18.00
CA GLY A 283 -0.11 -12.59 17.63
C GLY A 283 0.17 -12.47 16.13
N LEU A 284 0.62 -13.55 15.47
CA LEU A 284 0.80 -13.58 14.01
C LEU A 284 -0.53 -13.45 13.27
N ARG A 285 -1.62 -14.05 13.75
CA ARG A 285 -2.97 -13.89 13.17
C ARG A 285 -3.48 -12.46 13.31
N ASP A 286 -3.26 -11.82 14.47
CA ASP A 286 -3.63 -10.42 14.69
C ASP A 286 -2.87 -9.49 13.73
N LEU A 287 -1.56 -9.69 13.60
CA LEU A 287 -0.74 -8.99 12.61
C LEU A 287 -1.22 -9.22 11.18
N ALA A 288 -1.55 -10.46 10.82
CA ALA A 288 -2.07 -10.79 9.49
C ALA A 288 -3.42 -10.11 9.20
N SER A 289 -4.32 -10.03 10.19
CA SER A 289 -5.59 -9.31 10.06
C SER A 289 -5.34 -7.83 9.81
N GLY A 290 -4.49 -7.20 10.64
CA GLY A 290 -4.14 -5.80 10.47
C GLY A 290 -3.53 -5.49 9.10
N VAL A 291 -2.65 -6.37 8.60
CA VAL A 291 -2.10 -6.24 7.24
C VAL A 291 -3.20 -6.34 6.17
N LYS A 292 -4.11 -7.31 6.27
CA LYS A 292 -5.21 -7.47 5.31
C LYS A 292 -6.08 -6.22 5.24
N GLU A 293 -6.42 -5.66 6.39
CA GLU A 293 -7.19 -4.41 6.49
C GLU A 293 -6.48 -3.23 5.81
N GLN A 294 -5.17 -3.10 6.02
CA GLN A 294 -4.38 -2.02 5.42
C GLN A 294 -4.20 -2.17 3.91
N VAL A 295 -4.09 -3.39 3.40
CA VAL A 295 -3.72 -3.66 2.00
C VAL A 295 -4.94 -3.83 1.10
N VAL A 296 -6.04 -4.43 1.57
CA VAL A 296 -7.17 -4.80 0.68
C VAL A 296 -7.88 -3.59 0.06
N CYS A 297 -7.82 -2.43 0.71
CA CYS A 297 -8.41 -1.19 0.22
C CYS A 297 -7.41 -0.30 -0.55
N LYS A 298 -6.19 -0.79 -0.81
CA LYS A 298 -5.22 -0.07 -1.63
C LYS A 298 -5.46 -0.35 -3.11
N PRO A 299 -5.35 0.67 -3.98
CA PRO A 299 -5.52 0.49 -5.41
C PRO A 299 -4.42 -0.45 -5.95
N VAL A 300 -4.84 -1.43 -6.76
CA VAL A 300 -3.92 -2.35 -7.43
C VAL A 300 -3.32 -1.68 -8.66
N ARG A 301 -2.00 -1.77 -8.80
CA ARG A 301 -1.24 -1.28 -9.94
C ARG A 301 -0.42 -2.42 -10.51
N ALA A 302 -0.45 -2.59 -11.83
CA ALA A 302 0.46 -3.50 -12.51
C ALA A 302 1.51 -2.71 -13.28
N ARG A 303 2.76 -3.16 -13.19
CA ARG A 303 3.89 -2.56 -13.89
C ARG A 303 3.95 -3.09 -15.30
N ILE A 304 4.09 -2.19 -16.27
CA ILE A 304 4.37 -2.52 -17.66
C ILE A 304 5.80 -3.04 -17.75
N ILE A 305 5.97 -4.26 -18.23
CA ILE A 305 7.25 -4.96 -18.35
C ILE A 305 7.72 -5.06 -19.81
N ALA A 306 6.82 -4.91 -20.78
CA ALA A 306 7.13 -4.77 -22.19
C ALA A 306 6.09 -3.89 -22.89
N VAL A 307 6.53 -3.18 -23.92
CA VAL A 307 5.68 -2.32 -24.77
C VAL A 307 6.00 -2.67 -26.23
N ASP A 308 4.95 -2.85 -27.02
CA ASP A 308 5.00 -2.92 -28.48
C ASP A 308 4.03 -1.87 -29.06
N GLU A 309 4.00 -1.65 -30.38
CA GLU A 309 3.29 -0.54 -31.04
C GLU A 309 1.89 -0.26 -30.47
N ASN A 310 1.07 -1.31 -30.31
CA ASN A 310 -0.30 -1.21 -29.79
C ASN A 310 -0.59 -2.12 -28.58
N THR A 311 0.42 -2.78 -28.00
CA THR A 311 0.24 -3.70 -26.88
C THR A 311 1.15 -3.38 -25.70
N VAL A 312 0.68 -3.67 -24.50
CA VAL A 312 1.47 -3.65 -23.27
C VAL A 312 1.40 -5.01 -22.59
N GLN A 313 2.54 -5.50 -22.11
CA GLN A 313 2.58 -6.63 -21.19
C GLN A 313 2.84 -6.12 -19.78
N PHE A 314 2.09 -6.63 -18.80
CA PHE A 314 2.19 -6.21 -17.40
C PHE A 314 2.34 -7.38 -16.42
N ASN A 315 2.87 -7.10 -15.23
CA ASN A 315 3.26 -8.10 -14.23
C ASN A 315 2.14 -8.62 -13.33
N LEU A 316 0.88 -8.57 -13.78
CA LEU A 316 -0.25 -9.26 -13.15
C LEU A 316 -0.88 -10.23 -14.15
N GLY A 317 -1.55 -11.28 -13.66
CA GLY A 317 -2.03 -12.40 -14.46
C GLY A 317 -3.12 -13.17 -13.72
N GLU A 318 -3.39 -14.41 -14.13
CA GLU A 318 -4.50 -15.23 -13.59
C GLU A 318 -4.46 -15.36 -12.06
N LYS A 319 -3.27 -15.59 -11.48
CA LYS A 319 -3.11 -15.73 -10.02
C LYS A 319 -3.48 -14.46 -9.24
N HIS A 320 -3.52 -13.33 -9.93
CA HIS A 320 -3.87 -12.03 -9.40
C HIS A 320 -5.33 -11.64 -9.69
N GLY A 321 -6.08 -12.46 -10.44
CA GLY A 321 -7.48 -12.18 -10.80
C GLY A 321 -7.68 -11.45 -12.13
N VAL A 322 -6.64 -11.35 -12.98
CA VAL A 322 -6.73 -10.76 -14.32
C VAL A 322 -7.56 -11.67 -15.24
N ASN A 323 -8.51 -11.10 -15.97
CA ASN A 323 -9.33 -11.78 -16.96
C ASN A 323 -9.20 -11.13 -18.33
N ARG A 324 -9.40 -11.93 -19.38
CA ARG A 324 -9.56 -11.39 -20.75
C ARG A 324 -10.79 -10.48 -20.79
N GLY A 325 -10.66 -9.33 -21.43
CA GLY A 325 -11.70 -8.31 -21.54
C GLY A 325 -11.66 -7.24 -20.44
N ASP A 326 -10.79 -7.38 -19.44
CA ASP A 326 -10.59 -6.33 -18.44
C ASP A 326 -10.07 -5.05 -19.10
N LYS A 327 -10.60 -3.90 -18.69
CA LYS A 327 -10.17 -2.60 -19.20
C LYS A 327 -9.26 -1.90 -18.22
N LEU A 328 -8.17 -1.34 -18.72
CA LEU A 328 -7.14 -0.71 -17.91
C LEU A 328 -6.80 0.68 -18.45
N LYS A 329 -6.48 1.62 -17.56
CA LYS A 329 -5.85 2.90 -17.91
C LYS A 329 -4.35 2.81 -17.71
N ILE A 330 -3.60 3.44 -18.61
CA ILE A 330 -2.14 3.58 -18.44
C ILE A 330 -1.86 4.85 -17.61
N VAL A 331 -1.00 4.72 -16.61
CA VAL A 331 -0.57 5.77 -15.69
C VAL A 331 0.95 5.91 -15.76
N GLN A 332 1.41 7.14 -15.92
CA GLN A 332 2.83 7.46 -16.13
C GLN A 332 3.37 8.30 -14.96
N PRO A 333 4.62 8.09 -14.52
CA PRO A 333 5.28 9.00 -13.62
C PRO A 333 5.48 10.37 -14.30
N SER A 334 5.21 11.43 -13.57
CA SER A 334 5.42 12.80 -13.99
C SER A 334 5.95 13.62 -12.81
N HIS A 335 6.31 14.87 -13.04
CA HIS A 335 6.82 15.74 -12.00
C HIS A 335 6.26 17.16 -12.14
N PHE A 336 6.28 17.90 -11.05
CA PHE A 336 5.99 19.32 -11.03
C PHE A 336 6.91 20.01 -10.02
N THR A 337 7.10 21.32 -10.19
CA THR A 337 7.77 22.16 -9.20
C THR A 337 6.70 22.82 -8.35
N ASP A 338 6.76 22.65 -7.03
CA ASP A 338 5.82 23.31 -6.11
C ASP A 338 6.12 24.81 -6.00
N ASP A 339 5.24 25.56 -5.33
CA ASP A 339 5.36 27.01 -5.16
C ASP A 339 6.62 27.44 -4.36
N GLN A 340 7.31 26.47 -3.74
CA GLN A 340 8.58 26.67 -3.04
C GLN A 340 9.80 26.32 -3.91
N GLY A 341 9.60 26.03 -5.20
CA GLY A 341 10.67 25.67 -6.12
C GLY A 341 11.15 24.22 -5.97
N ARG A 342 10.45 23.36 -5.21
CA ARG A 342 10.87 21.98 -4.98
C ARG A 342 10.28 21.05 -6.03
N TYR A 343 11.10 20.18 -6.58
CA TYR A 343 10.65 19.10 -7.45
C TYR A 343 9.81 18.08 -6.66
N ARG A 344 8.62 17.78 -7.18
CA ARG A 344 7.65 16.83 -6.63
C ARG A 344 7.24 15.84 -7.70
N GLN A 345 7.13 14.58 -7.32
CA GLN A 345 6.60 13.53 -8.17
C GLN A 345 5.07 13.59 -8.19
N LYS A 346 4.47 13.41 -9.36
CA LYS A 346 3.02 13.24 -9.57
C LYS A 346 2.76 12.09 -10.53
N TRP A 347 1.53 11.60 -10.57
CA TRP A 347 1.11 10.57 -11.51
C TRP A 347 0.18 11.19 -12.56
N GLN A 348 0.40 10.86 -13.83
CA GLN A 348 -0.41 11.33 -14.94
C GLN A 348 -1.15 10.16 -15.56
N VAL A 349 -2.47 10.22 -15.56
CA VAL A 349 -3.30 9.26 -16.31
C VAL A 349 -3.22 9.62 -17.78
N SER A 350 -2.77 8.66 -18.59
CA SER A 350 -2.70 8.83 -20.04
C SER A 350 -4.11 8.86 -20.66
N GLU A 351 -4.19 9.27 -21.92
CA GLU A 351 -5.43 9.17 -22.69
C GLU A 351 -5.77 7.74 -23.13
N PHE A 352 -4.84 6.80 -22.98
CA PHE A 352 -4.95 5.44 -23.48
C PHE A 352 -5.75 4.54 -22.54
N GLU A 353 -6.63 3.76 -23.14
CA GLU A 353 -7.34 2.65 -22.52
C GLU A 353 -6.99 1.38 -23.28
N VAL A 354 -6.55 0.36 -22.54
CA VAL A 354 -6.16 -0.94 -23.09
C VAL A 354 -7.10 -2.02 -22.56
N GLU A 355 -7.35 -3.04 -23.36
CA GLU A 355 -8.18 -4.19 -22.99
C GLU A 355 -7.36 -5.46 -22.98
N VAL A 356 -7.47 -6.26 -21.92
CA VAL A 356 -6.69 -7.49 -21.76
C VAL A 356 -7.08 -8.50 -22.83
N SER A 357 -6.14 -8.84 -23.71
CA SER A 357 -6.33 -9.80 -24.80
C SER A 357 -5.77 -11.19 -24.47
N GLN A 358 -4.76 -11.30 -23.62
CA GLN A 358 -4.16 -12.58 -23.21
C GLN A 358 -3.79 -12.55 -21.73
N VAL A 359 -3.98 -13.69 -21.05
CA VAL A 359 -3.64 -13.86 -19.64
C VAL A 359 -2.75 -15.09 -19.49
N GLN A 360 -1.62 -14.92 -18.82
CA GLN A 360 -0.76 -15.99 -18.33
C GLN A 360 -0.85 -16.06 -16.79
N GLN A 361 -0.17 -17.04 -16.20
CA GLN A 361 -0.24 -17.27 -14.75
C GLN A 361 0.17 -16.04 -13.93
N SER A 362 1.22 -15.32 -14.34
CA SER A 362 1.78 -14.17 -13.63
C SER A 362 1.87 -12.87 -14.43
N THR A 363 1.56 -12.90 -15.73
CA THR A 363 1.59 -11.72 -16.61
C THR A 363 0.36 -11.74 -17.52
N ALA A 364 0.07 -10.61 -18.15
CA ALA A 364 -1.00 -10.49 -19.13
C ALA A 364 -0.63 -9.44 -20.18
N VAL A 365 -1.26 -9.55 -21.34
CA VAL A 365 -1.12 -8.64 -22.48
C VAL A 365 -2.43 -7.90 -22.67
N ALA A 366 -2.35 -6.57 -22.81
CA ALA A 366 -3.48 -5.72 -23.14
C ALA A 366 -3.22 -4.92 -24.41
N GLU A 367 -4.26 -4.73 -25.21
CA GLU A 367 -4.24 -4.09 -26.52
C GLU A 367 -4.96 -2.75 -26.48
N LEU A 368 -4.45 -1.76 -27.22
CA LEU A 368 -5.05 -0.44 -27.31
C LEU A 368 -6.47 -0.51 -27.89
N THR A 369 -7.46 -0.01 -27.14
CA THR A 369 -8.87 -0.05 -27.55
C THR A 369 -9.23 0.98 -28.63
N LYS A 370 -8.52 2.11 -28.67
CA LYS A 370 -8.76 3.24 -29.60
C LYS A 370 -7.47 3.94 -29.97
N GLY A 371 -7.31 4.25 -31.25
CA GLY A 371 -6.11 4.87 -31.81
C GLY A 371 -5.20 3.83 -32.47
N ASN A 372 -4.06 4.30 -32.99
CA ASN A 372 -3.20 3.47 -33.83
C ASN A 372 -1.90 3.04 -33.13
N MET A 373 -1.46 3.75 -32.07
CA MET A 373 -0.20 3.47 -31.39
C MET A 373 -0.16 4.05 -29.97
N LEU A 374 0.53 3.34 -29.07
CA LEU A 374 0.84 3.75 -27.69
C LEU A 374 2.07 4.68 -27.64
N HIS A 375 1.92 5.91 -28.11
CA HIS A 375 3.02 6.87 -28.08
C HIS A 375 3.42 7.25 -26.64
N ASN A 376 4.73 7.35 -26.40
CA ASN A 376 5.33 7.77 -25.12
C ASN A 376 5.05 6.85 -23.92
N ILE A 377 4.52 5.64 -24.12
CA ILE A 377 4.39 4.63 -23.07
C ILE A 377 5.71 3.87 -22.92
N GLN A 378 6.14 3.64 -21.68
CA GLN A 378 7.43 3.04 -21.36
C GLN A 378 7.31 1.84 -20.42
N VAL A 379 8.33 0.98 -20.46
CA VAL A 379 8.53 -0.01 -19.41
C VAL A 379 8.67 0.71 -18.06
N ASN A 380 8.01 0.15 -17.04
CA ASN A 380 7.84 0.71 -15.69
C ASN A 380 6.75 1.78 -15.52
N ASP A 381 6.05 2.18 -16.59
CA ASP A 381 4.72 2.78 -16.45
C ASP A 381 3.75 1.76 -15.82
N TRP A 382 2.58 2.20 -15.38
CA TRP A 382 1.59 1.32 -14.77
C TRP A 382 0.34 1.19 -15.60
N VAL A 383 -0.34 0.07 -15.43
CA VAL A 383 -1.76 -0.07 -15.74
C VAL A 383 -2.56 -0.20 -14.46
N VAL A 384 -3.74 0.42 -14.45
CA VAL A 384 -4.70 0.35 -13.34
C VAL A 384 -6.06 -0.08 -13.86
N PRO A 385 -6.76 -1.01 -13.18
CA PRO A 385 -8.09 -1.43 -13.59
C PRO A 385 -9.10 -0.28 -13.62
N VAL A 386 -9.93 -0.26 -14.67
CA VAL A 386 -11.13 0.57 -14.77
C VAL A 386 -12.28 -0.32 -14.35
N ASN A 387 -12.58 -0.37 -13.05
CA ASN A 387 -13.72 -1.12 -12.53
C ASN A 387 -15.04 -0.44 -12.90
#